data_AF-A0A402DV33-F1
#
_entry.id   AF-A0A402DV33-F1
#
_cell.length_a   1.000
_cell.length_b   1.000
_cell.length_c   1.000
_cell.angle_alpha   90.00
_cell.angle_beta   90.00
_cell.angle_gamma   90.00
#
_symmetry.space_group_name_H-M   'P 1'
#
loop_
_entity.id
_entity.type
_entity.pdbx_description
1 polymer ?
#
loop_
_entity_poly.entity_id
_entity_poly.type
_entity_poly.pdbx_seq_one_letter_code
_entity_poly.pdbx_strand_id
1 'polypeptide(L)'
;MTGAVAVVLAVVAGMVLAACAGPPEVTNQPDAHVAIQADCLDARVVRDLGLVPDEGGSAEPAGSGAVTPGGVPEDFAPVSVLVCSASGTLRSASGTWVAVTESRREGDLAPLLAALERPSQEPTGACEATAAVPTVLWLVDVLGRAVRPVWPTDRCGAPVADVHEALDALVETDTTDFPVERIVPSGPPSGR
;
A
#
# COMPACT_ATOMS: atom_id res chain seq x y z
N MET A 1 -7.22 -61.38 -52.08
CA MET A 1 -7.96 -62.32 -51.21
C MET A 1 -8.23 -61.61 -49.91
N THR A 2 -9.51 -61.45 -49.64
CA THR A 2 -10.16 -60.79 -48.50
C THR A 2 -9.78 -61.44 -47.16
N GLY A 3 -9.62 -60.63 -46.11
CA GLY A 3 -9.50 -61.09 -44.73
C GLY A 3 -9.82 -59.96 -43.76
N ALA A 4 -11.03 -59.97 -43.22
CA ALA A 4 -11.50 -59.09 -42.17
C ALA A 4 -11.39 -59.78 -40.79
N VAL A 5 -11.63 -59.01 -39.72
CA VAL A 5 -11.91 -59.41 -38.31
C VAL A 5 -10.62 -59.62 -37.47
N ALA A 6 -10.41 -59.09 -36.26
CA ALA A 6 -11.32 -58.69 -35.19
C ALA A 6 -10.76 -57.50 -34.37
N VAL A 7 -11.66 -56.67 -33.85
CA VAL A 7 -11.42 -55.71 -32.76
C VAL A 7 -11.27 -56.49 -31.45
N VAL A 8 -10.20 -56.23 -30.69
CA VAL A 8 -10.11 -56.58 -29.26
C VAL A 8 -9.74 -55.32 -28.50
N LEU A 9 -10.71 -54.78 -27.76
CA LEU A 9 -10.51 -53.79 -26.71
C LEU A 9 -9.66 -54.42 -25.60
N ALA A 10 -8.52 -53.81 -25.28
CA ALA A 10 -7.82 -54.04 -24.03
C ALA A 10 -7.67 -52.68 -23.31
N VAL A 11 -8.60 -52.42 -22.39
CA VAL A 11 -8.54 -51.30 -21.44
C VAL A 11 -7.47 -51.63 -20.41
N VAL A 12 -6.33 -50.93 -20.45
CA VAL A 12 -5.33 -50.97 -19.38
C VAL A 12 -5.48 -49.68 -18.58
N ALA A 13 -5.97 -49.82 -17.36
CA ALA A 13 -6.19 -48.76 -16.40
C ALA A 13 -4.85 -48.15 -15.94
N GLY A 14 -4.57 -46.92 -16.37
CA GLY A 14 -3.51 -46.08 -15.82
C GLY A 14 -4.07 -45.22 -14.68
N MET A 15 -3.75 -45.58 -13.43
CA MET A 15 -3.95 -44.68 -12.28
C MET A 15 -2.63 -43.94 -12.02
N VAL A 16 -2.46 -42.79 -12.69
CA VAL A 16 -1.44 -41.81 -12.34
C VAL A 16 -2.11 -40.81 -11.39
N LEU A 17 -1.74 -40.86 -10.11
CA LEU A 17 -2.11 -39.83 -9.13
C LEU A 17 -1.29 -38.57 -9.43
N ALA A 18 -1.70 -37.83 -10.46
CA ALA A 18 -1.24 -36.46 -10.67
C ALA A 18 -1.94 -35.58 -9.64
N ALA A 19 -1.24 -35.28 -8.54
CA ALA A 19 -1.62 -34.21 -7.63
C ALA A 19 -1.56 -32.90 -8.41
N CYS A 20 -2.71 -32.38 -8.82
CA CYS A 20 -2.82 -31.01 -9.30
C CYS A 20 -2.53 -30.10 -8.10
N ALA A 21 -1.27 -29.67 -7.95
CA ALA A 21 -1.01 -28.39 -7.32
C ALA A 21 -1.74 -27.36 -8.18
N GLY A 22 -2.84 -26.82 -7.66
CA GLY A 22 -3.54 -25.72 -8.33
C GLY A 22 -2.53 -24.58 -8.58
N PRO A 23 -2.71 -23.80 -9.65
CA PRO A 23 -1.93 -22.57 -9.81
C PRO A 23 -2.06 -21.74 -8.52
N PRO A 24 -0.99 -21.04 -8.08
CA PRO A 24 -1.12 -20.10 -6.97
C PRO A 24 -2.31 -19.19 -7.27
N GLU A 25 -3.20 -19.05 -6.30
CA GLU A 25 -4.36 -18.18 -6.40
C GLU A 25 -3.81 -16.75 -6.56
N VAL A 26 -3.74 -16.29 -7.81
CA VAL A 26 -3.40 -14.90 -8.12
C VAL A 26 -4.57 -14.10 -7.59
N THR A 27 -4.41 -13.53 -6.40
CA THR A 27 -5.35 -12.56 -5.86
C THR A 27 -5.37 -11.42 -6.87
N ASN A 28 -6.44 -11.37 -7.66
CA ASN A 28 -6.63 -10.41 -8.75
C ASN A 28 -6.96 -9.03 -8.14
N GLN A 29 -6.01 -8.47 -7.40
CA GLN A 29 -6.08 -7.12 -6.90
C GLN A 29 -5.95 -6.19 -8.10
N PRO A 30 -6.88 -5.25 -8.31
CA PRO A 30 -6.77 -4.32 -9.42
C PRO A 30 -5.49 -3.50 -9.29
N ASP A 31 -4.88 -3.18 -10.42
CA ASP A 31 -3.68 -2.36 -10.48
C ASP A 31 -3.94 -0.96 -9.90
N ALA A 32 -2.92 -0.42 -9.27
CA ALA A 32 -2.91 0.95 -8.78
C ALA A 32 -2.98 1.93 -9.96
N HIS A 33 -3.71 3.02 -9.75
CA HIS A 33 -3.72 4.10 -10.73
C HIS A 33 -2.35 4.78 -10.81
N VAL A 34 -1.81 4.95 -12.02
CA VAL A 34 -0.57 5.70 -12.26
C VAL A 34 -0.85 7.20 -12.24
N ALA A 35 -0.47 7.84 -11.14
CA ALA A 35 -0.54 9.29 -10.98
C ALA A 35 0.60 10.00 -11.71
N ILE A 36 0.38 11.27 -12.04
CA ILE A 36 1.40 12.14 -12.66
C ILE A 36 2.57 12.38 -11.71
N GLN A 37 2.29 12.45 -10.40
CA GLN A 37 3.28 12.61 -9.34
C GLN A 37 2.74 12.06 -8.01
N ALA A 38 3.64 11.77 -7.07
CA ALA A 38 3.27 11.53 -5.68
C ALA A 38 2.92 12.87 -5.00
N ASP A 39 1.94 12.83 -4.10
CA ASP A 39 1.50 14.02 -3.37
C ASP A 39 1.13 13.63 -1.94
N CYS A 40 1.98 14.00 -0.97
CA CYS A 40 1.72 13.75 0.45
C CYS A 40 0.69 14.71 1.07
N LEU A 41 0.31 15.78 0.36
CA LEU A 41 -0.68 16.77 0.78
C LEU A 41 -2.05 16.58 0.13
N ASP A 42 -2.20 15.56 -0.72
CA ASP A 42 -3.49 15.17 -1.26
C ASP A 42 -4.49 14.87 -0.12
N ALA A 43 -5.74 15.30 -0.31
CA ALA A 43 -6.77 15.22 0.74
C ALA A 43 -7.14 13.78 1.11
N ARG A 44 -6.92 12.78 0.24
CA ARG A 44 -7.08 11.36 0.60
C ARG A 44 -5.86 10.89 1.40
N VAL A 45 -4.65 11.27 1.00
CA VAL A 45 -3.41 10.90 1.73
C VAL A 45 -3.42 11.47 3.15
N VAL A 46 -3.74 12.75 3.33
CA VAL A 46 -3.82 13.39 4.65
C VAL A 46 -4.88 12.74 5.55
N ARG A 47 -5.99 12.26 4.97
CA ARG A 47 -7.01 11.50 5.70
C ARG A 47 -6.55 10.09 6.06
N ASP A 48 -5.90 9.38 5.14
CA ASP A 48 -5.33 8.05 5.39
C ASP A 48 -4.26 8.10 6.50
N LEU A 49 -3.59 9.25 6.67
CA LEU A 49 -2.67 9.52 7.78
C LEU A 49 -3.36 9.90 9.10
N GLY A 50 -4.68 10.09 9.11
CA GLY A 50 -5.47 10.45 10.30
C GLY A 50 -5.20 11.86 10.82
N LEU A 51 -4.73 12.78 9.97
CA LEU A 51 -4.31 14.12 10.38
C LEU A 51 -5.43 15.17 10.39
N VAL A 52 -6.55 14.87 9.75
CA VAL A 52 -7.77 15.69 9.78
C VAL A 52 -8.92 14.85 10.33
N PRO A 53 -9.79 15.40 11.19
CA PRO A 53 -10.96 14.68 11.67
C PRO A 53 -11.91 14.38 10.49
N ASP A 54 -12.62 13.24 10.56
CA ASP A 54 -13.76 12.97 9.70
C ASP A 54 -14.88 13.97 10.03
N GLU A 55 -14.80 15.15 9.43
CA GLU A 55 -15.85 16.17 9.49
C GLU A 55 -17.10 15.55 8.84
N GLY A 56 -18.01 15.05 9.68
CA GLY A 56 -19.22 14.34 9.28
C GLY A 56 -20.06 15.16 8.32
N GLY A 57 -19.89 14.91 7.02
CA GLY A 57 -20.69 15.46 5.94
C GLY A 57 -20.13 16.76 5.35
N SER A 58 -19.44 16.63 4.22
CA SER A 58 -19.68 17.44 3.02
C SER A 58 -18.95 16.79 1.85
N ALA A 59 -19.57 16.87 0.69
CA ALA A 59 -19.19 16.20 -0.55
C ALA A 59 -17.66 16.16 -0.78
N GLU A 60 -17.19 15.03 -1.32
CA GLU A 60 -15.85 14.91 -1.88
C GLU A 60 -15.52 16.19 -2.65
N PRO A 61 -14.35 16.83 -2.41
CA PRO A 61 -13.93 17.89 -3.29
C PRO A 61 -13.93 17.31 -4.70
N ALA A 62 -14.82 17.81 -5.56
CA ALA A 62 -14.79 17.53 -6.98
C ALA A 62 -13.58 18.28 -7.54
N GLY A 63 -12.41 17.69 -7.34
CA GLY A 63 -11.12 18.30 -7.58
C GLY A 63 -10.03 17.24 -7.66
N SER A 64 -9.73 16.86 -8.91
CA SER A 64 -8.60 16.05 -9.38
C SER A 64 -8.64 14.55 -9.06
N GLY A 65 -8.25 13.74 -10.03
CA GLY A 65 -8.39 12.28 -10.04
C GLY A 65 -7.78 11.61 -8.81
N ALA A 66 -8.64 11.17 -7.90
CA ALA A 66 -8.25 10.42 -6.72
C ALA A 66 -7.42 9.20 -7.13
N VAL A 67 -6.17 9.17 -6.70
CA VAL A 67 -5.26 8.07 -6.99
C VAL A 67 -5.70 6.86 -6.19
N THR A 68 -6.26 5.88 -6.91
CA THR A 68 -6.79 4.65 -6.32
C THR A 68 -5.63 3.69 -6.04
N PRO A 69 -5.44 3.24 -4.78
CA PRO A 69 -4.43 2.23 -4.47
C PRO A 69 -4.75 0.87 -5.11
N GLY A 70 -3.72 0.09 -5.38
CA GLY A 70 -3.88 -1.25 -5.97
C GLY A 70 -2.58 -2.05 -6.01
N GLY A 71 -2.53 -3.09 -6.85
CA GLY A 71 -1.30 -3.80 -7.18
C GLY A 71 -0.31 -2.90 -7.93
N VAL A 72 0.97 -3.23 -7.90
CA VAL A 72 1.96 -2.52 -8.73
C VAL A 72 1.78 -2.99 -10.18
N PRO A 73 1.51 -2.10 -11.16
CA PRO A 73 1.38 -2.51 -12.56
C PRO A 73 2.65 -3.19 -13.06
N GLU A 74 2.53 -4.22 -13.90
CA GLU A 74 3.65 -5.03 -14.39
C GLU A 74 4.71 -4.22 -15.17
N ASP A 75 4.30 -3.12 -15.80
CA ASP A 75 5.15 -2.23 -16.59
C ASP A 75 5.65 -1.01 -15.78
N PHE A 76 5.25 -0.89 -14.51
CA PHE A 76 5.69 0.19 -13.64
C PHE A 76 7.03 -0.17 -12.98
N ALA A 77 8.10 0.52 -13.38
CA ALA A 77 9.45 0.31 -12.86
C ALA A 77 9.85 1.46 -11.92
N PRO A 78 9.65 1.33 -10.60
CA PRO A 78 10.05 2.37 -9.67
C PRO A 78 11.57 2.41 -9.48
N VAL A 79 12.07 3.61 -9.19
CA VAL A 79 13.48 3.87 -8.89
C VAL A 79 13.68 4.54 -7.53
N SER A 80 12.59 5.04 -6.94
CA SER A 80 12.57 5.61 -5.60
C SER A 80 11.21 5.36 -4.96
N VAL A 81 11.12 5.61 -3.66
CA VAL A 81 9.87 5.64 -2.93
C VAL A 81 9.68 6.96 -2.22
N LEU A 82 8.42 7.34 -2.02
CA LEU A 82 8.03 8.46 -1.18
C LEU A 82 7.18 7.93 -0.03
N VAL A 83 7.66 8.14 1.19
CA VAL A 83 6.98 7.73 2.41
C VAL A 83 6.37 8.98 3.04
N CYS A 84 5.04 9.07 3.05
CA CYS A 84 4.31 10.10 3.78
C CYS A 84 3.95 9.54 5.16
N SER A 85 4.29 10.23 6.24
CA SER A 85 3.95 9.81 7.60
C SER A 85 3.42 10.96 8.45
N ALA A 86 2.57 10.62 9.41
CA ALA A 86 2.13 11.56 10.43
C ALA A 86 3.31 11.89 11.38
N SER A 87 3.88 13.10 11.25
CA SER A 87 5.09 13.49 11.99
C SER A 87 4.83 14.06 13.39
N GLY A 88 3.57 14.11 13.80
CA GLY A 88 3.15 14.79 15.02
C GLY A 88 3.03 16.29 14.79
N THR A 89 3.87 17.11 15.42
CA THR A 89 3.71 18.57 15.43
C THR A 89 4.93 19.36 14.98
N LEU A 90 4.73 20.33 14.08
CA LEU A 90 5.73 21.30 13.63
C LEU A 90 5.54 22.65 14.33
N ARG A 91 6.61 23.22 14.89
CA ARG A 91 6.59 24.54 15.54
C ARG A 91 7.20 25.60 14.64
N SER A 92 6.53 26.75 14.55
CA SER A 92 6.96 27.91 13.76
C SER A 92 6.67 29.21 14.53
N ALA A 93 7.17 30.34 14.02
CA ALA A 93 6.81 31.66 14.55
C ALA A 93 5.29 31.95 14.48
N SER A 94 4.57 31.26 13.60
CA SER A 94 3.12 31.41 13.39
C SER A 94 2.27 30.42 14.20
N GLY A 95 2.89 29.59 15.05
CA GLY A 95 2.19 28.65 15.93
C GLY A 95 2.67 27.20 15.79
N THR A 96 1.90 26.29 16.37
CA THR A 96 2.13 24.83 16.28
C THR A 96 1.14 24.24 15.29
N TRP A 97 1.62 23.31 14.46
CA TRP A 97 0.86 22.69 13.38
C TRP A 97 0.94 21.18 13.51
N VAL A 98 -0.10 20.47 13.07
CA VAL A 98 -0.02 19.07 12.68
C VAL A 98 0.77 19.00 11.38
N ALA A 99 1.65 18.01 11.23
CA ALA A 99 2.55 17.93 10.09
C ALA A 99 2.60 16.54 9.45
N VAL A 100 2.82 16.54 8.13
CA VAL A 100 3.21 15.37 7.34
C VAL A 100 4.72 15.44 7.13
N THR A 101 5.42 14.33 7.35
CA THR A 101 6.77 14.16 6.82
C THR A 101 6.70 13.42 5.51
N GLU A 102 7.35 13.98 4.51
CA GLU A 102 7.66 13.34 3.24
C GLU A 102 9.12 12.90 3.26
N SER A 103 9.37 11.59 3.16
CA SER A 103 10.71 11.00 3.11
C SER A 103 10.90 10.30 1.77
N ARG A 104 11.82 10.81 0.95
CA ARG A 104 12.24 10.14 -0.29
C ARG A 104 13.36 9.16 0.03
N ARG A 105 13.18 7.91 -0.41
CA ARG A 105 14.17 6.87 -0.20
C ARG A 105 14.52 6.15 -1.50
N GLU A 106 15.79 5.77 -1.60
CA GLU A 106 16.38 5.13 -2.78
C GLU A 106 17.27 3.95 -2.37
N GLY A 107 17.57 3.06 -3.31
CA GLY A 107 18.37 1.86 -3.07
C GLY A 107 17.88 0.67 -3.88
N ASP A 108 18.16 -0.53 -3.38
CA ASP A 108 17.61 -1.76 -3.95
C ASP A 108 16.13 -1.91 -3.56
N LEU A 109 15.24 -1.64 -4.51
CA LEU A 109 13.79 -1.76 -4.31
C LEU A 109 13.26 -3.18 -4.48
N ALA A 110 14.07 -4.14 -4.94
CA ALA A 110 13.60 -5.50 -5.22
C ALA A 110 12.99 -6.20 -3.98
N PRO A 111 13.58 -6.10 -2.77
CA PRO A 111 12.98 -6.66 -1.56
C PRO A 111 11.61 -6.05 -1.24
N LEU A 112 11.46 -4.73 -1.44
CA LEU A 112 10.19 -4.03 -1.20
C LEU A 112 9.11 -4.49 -2.17
N LEU A 113 9.43 -4.56 -3.47
CA LEU A 113 8.48 -5.01 -4.50
C LEU A 113 8.02 -6.44 -4.24
N ALA A 114 8.97 -7.34 -3.93
CA ALA A 114 8.64 -8.71 -3.56
C ALA A 114 7.77 -8.80 -2.30
N ALA A 115 7.99 -7.93 -1.31
CA ALA A 115 7.17 -7.88 -0.10
C ALA A 115 5.75 -7.40 -0.39
N LEU A 116 5.58 -6.41 -1.29
CA LEU A 116 4.28 -5.84 -1.70
C LEU A 116 3.45 -6.79 -2.57
N GLU A 117 4.09 -7.68 -3.33
CA GLU A 117 3.41 -8.68 -4.16
C GLU A 117 2.84 -9.87 -3.36
N ARG A 118 3.17 -9.97 -2.06
CA ARG A 118 2.65 -11.05 -1.23
C ARG A 118 1.13 -10.94 -1.07
N PRO A 119 0.41 -12.06 -0.98
CA PRO A 119 -1.00 -12.02 -0.64
C PRO A 119 -1.20 -11.61 0.82
N SER A 120 -2.23 -10.81 1.09
CA SER A 120 -2.71 -10.59 2.45
C SER A 120 -3.23 -11.90 3.05
N GLN A 121 -2.99 -12.09 4.34
CA GLN A 121 -3.53 -13.22 5.09
C GLN A 121 -4.97 -12.93 5.50
N GLU A 122 -5.78 -13.99 5.56
CA GLU A 122 -7.13 -13.88 6.12
C GLU A 122 -7.06 -13.56 7.61
N PRO A 123 -7.90 -12.62 8.10
CA PRO A 123 -7.93 -12.30 9.53
C PRO A 123 -8.30 -13.50 10.39
N THR A 124 -7.53 -13.79 11.45
CA THR A 124 -7.81 -14.93 12.36
C THR A 124 -7.56 -14.61 13.83
N GLY A 125 -8.46 -15.08 14.70
CA GLY A 125 -8.28 -15.08 16.16
C GLY A 125 -8.36 -13.68 16.80
N ALA A 126 -7.79 -13.57 18.00
CA ALA A 126 -7.63 -12.31 18.72
C ALA A 126 -6.22 -11.77 18.49
N CYS A 127 -6.11 -10.49 18.15
CA CYS A 127 -4.85 -9.79 17.93
C CYS A 127 -4.64 -8.73 19.00
N GLU A 128 -3.40 -8.56 19.43
CA GLU A 128 -3.01 -7.41 20.24
C GLU A 128 -2.97 -6.16 19.34
N ALA A 129 -3.60 -5.08 19.80
CA ALA A 129 -3.54 -3.82 19.09
C ALA A 129 -2.13 -3.23 19.24
N THR A 130 -1.39 -3.14 18.14
CA THR A 130 -0.14 -2.38 18.08
C THR A 130 -0.42 -0.99 17.52
N ALA A 131 0.12 0.04 18.18
CA ALA A 131 0.03 1.41 17.68
C ALA A 131 1.13 1.64 16.64
N ALA A 132 0.81 1.45 15.36
CA ALA A 132 1.69 1.83 14.26
C ALA A 132 1.44 3.31 13.90
N VAL A 133 2.50 4.02 13.50
CA VAL A 133 2.37 5.36 12.92
C VAL A 133 1.71 5.23 11.55
N PRO A 134 0.57 5.90 11.30
CA PRO A 134 -0.06 5.91 9.99
C PRO A 134 0.93 6.36 8.92
N THR A 135 1.06 5.58 7.85
CA THR A 135 2.04 5.79 6.79
C THR A 135 1.39 5.50 5.44
N VAL A 136 1.68 6.33 4.44
CA VAL A 136 1.29 6.13 3.06
C VAL A 136 2.55 6.01 2.20
N LEU A 137 2.58 4.98 1.34
CA LEU A 137 3.69 4.72 0.43
C LEU A 137 3.31 5.10 -1.00
N TRP A 138 4.28 5.68 -1.70
CA TRP A 138 4.29 5.82 -3.15
C TRP A 138 5.53 5.16 -3.73
N LEU A 139 5.35 4.42 -4.82
CA LEU A 139 6.45 3.98 -5.68
C LEU A 139 6.57 4.98 -6.82
N VAL A 140 7.78 5.48 -7.10
CA VAL A 140 8.01 6.57 -8.05
C VAL A 140 9.01 6.14 -9.13
N ASP A 141 8.62 6.31 -10.40
CA ASP A 141 9.44 5.95 -11.56
C ASP A 141 10.41 7.07 -11.99
N VAL A 142 11.24 6.77 -13.00
CA VAL A 142 12.23 7.72 -13.55
C VAL A 142 11.62 8.98 -14.18
N LEU A 143 10.33 8.95 -14.53
CA LEU A 143 9.60 10.07 -15.09
C LEU A 143 8.89 10.89 -14.00
N GLY A 144 9.00 10.48 -12.73
CA GLY A 144 8.33 11.10 -11.59
C GLY A 144 6.87 10.66 -11.42
N ARG A 145 6.37 9.75 -12.25
CA ARG A 145 5.02 9.18 -12.10
C ARG A 145 5.01 8.30 -10.87
N ALA A 146 3.85 8.19 -10.23
CA ALA A 146 3.75 7.50 -8.96
C ALA A 146 2.53 6.58 -8.88
N VAL A 147 2.68 5.46 -8.17
CA VAL A 147 1.58 4.55 -7.83
C VAL A 147 1.50 4.36 -6.32
N ARG A 148 0.28 4.15 -5.81
CA ARG A 148 0.05 3.79 -4.40
C ARG A 148 -0.18 2.28 -4.30
N PRO A 149 0.81 1.50 -3.83
CA PRO A 149 0.57 0.09 -3.60
C PRO A 149 -0.35 -0.12 -2.38
N VAL A 150 -1.24 -1.10 -2.47
CA VAL A 150 -1.86 -1.68 -1.27
C VAL A 150 -0.81 -2.49 -0.52
N TRP A 151 -0.76 -2.34 0.80
CA TRP A 151 0.16 -3.11 1.62
C TRP A 151 -0.46 -4.46 1.91
N PRO A 152 0.27 -5.57 1.71
CA PRO A 152 -0.18 -6.86 2.21
C PRO A 152 -0.26 -6.83 3.72
N THR A 153 -1.29 -7.48 4.26
CA THR A 153 -1.54 -7.54 5.69
C THR A 153 -1.36 -8.94 6.24
N ASP A 154 -0.95 -9.04 7.49
CA ASP A 154 -0.96 -10.28 8.26
C ASP A 154 -2.39 -10.65 8.72
N ARG A 155 -2.50 -11.76 9.45
CA ARG A 155 -3.76 -12.24 10.03
C ARG A 155 -4.43 -11.28 11.03
N CYS A 156 -3.75 -10.21 11.42
CA CYS A 156 -4.26 -9.17 12.30
C CYS A 156 -4.69 -7.92 11.53
N GLY A 157 -4.56 -7.92 10.20
CA GLY A 157 -4.80 -6.75 9.37
C GLY A 157 -3.69 -5.71 9.48
N ALA A 158 -2.59 -6.01 10.16
CA ALA A 158 -1.43 -5.13 10.21
C ALA A 158 -0.59 -5.34 8.95
N PRO A 159 0.06 -4.29 8.42
CA PRO A 159 0.96 -4.48 7.29
C PRO A 159 2.07 -5.48 7.64
N VAL A 160 2.40 -6.36 6.70
CA VAL A 160 3.41 -7.39 6.91
C VAL A 160 4.78 -6.78 7.20
N ALA A 161 5.52 -7.36 8.16
CA ALA A 161 6.78 -6.79 8.66
C ALA A 161 7.84 -6.56 7.58
N ASP A 162 7.94 -7.43 6.58
CA ASP A 162 8.98 -7.33 5.54
C ASP A 162 8.81 -6.07 4.68
N VAL A 163 7.61 -5.48 4.59
CA VAL A 163 7.45 -4.18 3.89
C VAL A 163 8.16 -3.08 4.67
N HIS A 164 7.98 -3.06 6.00
CA HIS A 164 8.69 -2.11 6.87
C HIS A 164 10.20 -2.35 6.87
N GLU A 165 10.64 -3.61 6.99
CA GLU A 165 12.06 -3.97 6.94
C GLU A 165 12.71 -3.54 5.61
N ALA A 166 12.03 -3.76 4.48
CA ALA A 166 12.52 -3.33 3.18
C ALA A 166 12.58 -1.80 3.08
N LEU A 167 11.60 -1.07 3.60
CA LEU A 167 11.62 0.40 3.62
C LEU A 167 12.73 0.98 4.52
N ASP A 168 13.03 0.32 5.63
CA ASP A 168 14.10 0.72 6.56
C ASP A 168 15.51 0.42 6.03
N ALA A 169 15.62 -0.53 5.09
CA ALA A 169 16.87 -0.82 4.39
C ALA A 169 17.21 0.21 3.28
N LEU A 170 16.23 1.00 2.82
CA LEU A 170 16.45 2.04 1.82
C LEU A 170 17.14 3.26 2.43
N VAL A 171 17.94 3.93 1.61
CA VAL A 171 18.63 5.17 2.00
C VAL A 171 17.68 6.33 1.85
N GLU A 172 17.44 7.06 2.94
CA GLU A 172 16.73 8.35 2.89
C GLU A 172 17.63 9.40 2.22
N THR A 173 17.16 9.93 1.09
CA THR A 173 17.89 10.90 0.28
C THR A 173 17.39 12.33 0.48
N ASP A 174 16.11 12.48 0.83
CA ASP A 174 15.49 13.77 1.10
C ASP A 174 14.35 13.61 2.11
N THR A 175 14.17 14.62 2.96
CA THR A 175 13.10 14.66 3.96
C THR A 175 12.59 16.08 4.13
N THR A 176 11.28 16.24 4.01
CA THR A 176 10.60 17.53 4.16
C THR A 176 9.38 17.40 5.05
N ASP A 177 9.21 18.36 5.97
CA ASP A 177 8.02 18.47 6.81
C ASP A 177 7.08 19.55 6.27
N PHE A 178 5.80 19.20 6.12
CA PHE A 178 4.76 20.11 5.65
C PHE A 178 3.72 20.36 6.75
N PRO A 179 3.40 21.63 7.06
CA PRO A 179 2.28 21.94 7.94
C PRO A 179 0.95 21.66 7.23
N VAL A 180 0.05 20.94 7.90
CA VAL A 180 -1.30 20.62 7.39
C VAL A 180 -2.35 21.48 8.07
N GLU A 181 -2.49 21.35 9.38
CA GLU A 181 -3.51 22.04 10.16
C GLU A 181 -2.90 22.73 11.36
N ARG A 182 -3.36 23.95 11.67
CA ARG A 182 -2.85 24.69 12.83
C ARG A 182 -3.53 24.20 14.10
N ILE A 183 -2.73 23.82 15.09
CA ILE A 183 -3.22 23.48 16.43
C ILE A 183 -3.60 24.79 17.12
N VAL A 184 -4.89 24.96 17.38
CA VAL A 184 -5.41 26.06 18.18
C VAL A 184 -5.50 25.58 19.63
N PRO A 185 -4.77 26.19 20.59
CA PRO A 185 -4.94 25.85 21.99
C PRO A 185 -6.38 26.10 22.41
N SER A 186 -7.06 25.07 22.92
CA SER A 186 -8.33 25.25 23.59
C SER A 186 -8.09 26.10 24.84
N GLY A 187 -8.63 27.32 24.83
CA GLY A 187 -8.63 28.17 26.03
C GLY A 187 -9.34 27.45 27.19
N PRO A 188 -9.04 27.79 28.45
CA PRO A 188 -9.73 27.20 29.60
C PRO A 188 -11.25 27.38 29.45
N PRO A 189 -12.08 26.43 29.93
CA PRO A 189 -13.53 26.58 29.87
C PRO A 189 -13.92 27.88 30.57
N SER A 190 -14.41 28.84 29.80
CA SER A 190 -14.87 30.10 30.33
C SER A 190 -16.24 29.90 30.99
N GLY A 191 -16.25 29.68 32.30
CA GLY A 191 -17.43 29.93 33.13
C GLY A 191 -17.60 28.97 34.30
N ARG A 192 -18.17 29.39 35.42
CA ARG A 192 -18.48 30.71 36.01
C ARG A 192 -18.84 30.40 37.46
#